data_AF-A0ABC8RBA3-F1
#
_entry.id   AF-A0ABC8RBA3-F1
#
_cell.length_a   1.000
_cell.length_b   1.000
_cell.length_c   1.000
_cell.angle_alpha   90.00
_cell.angle_beta   90.00
_cell.angle_gamma   90.00
#
_symmetry.space_group_name_H-M   'P 1'
#
loop_
_entity.id
_entity.type
_entity.pdbx_description
1 polymer ?
#
loop_
_entity_poly.entity_id
_entity_poly.type
_entity_poly.pdbx_seq_one_letter_code
_entity_poly.pdbx_strand_id
1 'polypeptide(L)'
;MYDAGDILRCDDLVDTTSGRLSQIFRRIVHLTGLSWSSTPVDFTEDHLILWPLLKEKAAEVVKVLSENHWTSSCIITTRKFQEICGGSMEASAVLCHLSGCRKAKYLVINKQELMEGVKVSLSPGTVCATTSLDYNILYLICTLEKLQQQLDVIDERCEKSRKSGLASLKSGNKVVALRHARELKLASQSREKCTTLSNRVEEVLRVIADAECSKKVSEAIQIGARAIKENKISLEEVELCLQELDESLDSQKQVEIVLGSTSSYAATEDEDLEEELKKLELEVGTDCVQEPVSETGVYISVGEARVSENSESLSKALSNLKLTDRAAMETVTQDFNDSTRNYSSKDLDLEAA
;
A
#
# COMPACT_ATOMS: atom_id res chain seq x y z
N MET A 1 10.46 10.23 -32.67
CA MET A 1 10.45 9.15 -33.67
C MET A 1 10.23 7.88 -32.89
N TYR A 2 9.15 7.15 -33.15
CA TYR A 2 8.85 5.86 -32.51
C TYR A 2 9.53 4.76 -33.32
N ASP A 3 10.17 3.81 -32.66
CA ASP A 3 10.86 2.70 -33.34
C ASP A 3 9.83 1.69 -33.86
N ALA A 4 10.20 0.85 -34.84
CA ALA A 4 9.27 -0.11 -35.46
C ALA A 4 8.65 -1.13 -34.48
N GLY A 5 9.21 -1.28 -33.27
CA GLY A 5 8.64 -2.08 -32.18
C GLY A 5 7.62 -1.35 -31.29
N ASP A 6 7.42 -0.05 -31.50
CA ASP A 6 6.52 0.80 -30.71
C ASP A 6 5.11 0.88 -31.31
N ILE A 7 4.86 0.30 -32.47
CA ILE A 7 3.56 0.34 -33.16
C ILE A 7 3.03 -1.10 -33.27
N LEU A 8 1.88 -1.35 -32.67
CA LEU A 8 1.19 -2.65 -32.68
C LEU A 8 -0.10 -2.54 -33.50
N ARG A 9 -0.42 -3.54 -34.33
CA ARG A 9 -1.76 -3.62 -34.93
C ARG A 9 -2.76 -4.17 -33.91
N CYS A 10 -3.99 -3.66 -33.93
CA CYS A 10 -5.08 -4.19 -33.10
C CYS A 10 -5.27 -5.71 -33.26
N ASP A 11 -5.09 -6.26 -34.46
CA ASP A 11 -5.25 -7.70 -34.75
C ASP A 11 -4.17 -8.59 -34.10
N ASP A 12 -3.01 -8.02 -33.74
CA ASP A 12 -1.92 -8.75 -33.09
C ASP A 12 -2.16 -8.93 -31.58
N LEU A 13 -3.16 -8.22 -31.01
CA LEU A 13 -3.54 -8.36 -29.61
C LEU A 13 -4.29 -9.68 -29.39
N VAL A 14 -3.80 -10.47 -28.44
CA VAL A 14 -4.43 -11.74 -28.06
C VAL A 14 -5.81 -11.46 -27.45
N ASP A 15 -6.89 -11.83 -28.15
CA ASP A 15 -8.26 -11.70 -27.66
C ASP A 15 -8.45 -12.50 -26.35
N THR A 16 -8.38 -11.79 -25.22
CA THR A 16 -8.51 -12.36 -23.86
C THR A 16 -9.96 -12.69 -23.50
N THR A 17 -10.93 -12.27 -24.30
CA THR A 17 -12.35 -12.58 -24.10
C THR A 17 -12.73 -13.95 -24.68
N SER A 18 -11.92 -14.46 -25.60
CA SER A 18 -12.09 -15.76 -26.26
C SER A 18 -11.42 -16.89 -25.46
N GLY A 19 -12.10 -18.03 -25.30
CA GLY A 19 -11.52 -19.21 -24.66
C GLY A 19 -10.24 -19.69 -25.35
N ARG A 20 -9.31 -20.32 -24.61
CA ARG A 20 -8.00 -20.77 -25.13
C ARG A 20 -8.06 -21.60 -26.42
N LEU A 21 -9.18 -22.29 -26.68
CA LEU A 21 -9.38 -23.10 -27.89
C LEU A 21 -9.80 -22.25 -29.10
N SER A 22 -10.66 -21.25 -28.93
CA SER A 22 -11.07 -20.36 -30.02
C SER A 22 -9.94 -19.47 -30.52
N GLN A 23 -8.94 -19.20 -29.67
CA GLN A 23 -7.69 -18.50 -30.05
C GLN A 23 -6.84 -19.33 -31.03
N ILE A 24 -6.78 -20.65 -30.86
CA ILE A 24 -6.06 -21.56 -31.77
C ILE A 24 -6.80 -21.66 -33.10
N PHE A 25 -8.13 -21.77 -33.07
CA PHE A 25 -8.94 -21.82 -34.28
C PHE A 25 -8.90 -20.52 -35.09
N ARG A 26 -8.91 -19.33 -34.47
CA ARG A 26 -8.73 -18.07 -35.22
C ARG A 26 -7.34 -17.98 -35.89
N ARG A 27 -6.26 -18.36 -35.19
CA ARG A 27 -4.91 -18.37 -35.80
C ARG A 27 -4.79 -19.30 -37.00
N ILE A 28 -5.47 -20.45 -36.98
CA ILE A 28 -5.46 -21.41 -38.10
C ILE A 28 -6.36 -20.90 -39.25
N VAL A 29 -7.49 -20.26 -38.94
CA VAL A 29 -8.40 -19.68 -39.94
C VAL A 29 -7.76 -18.51 -40.71
N HIS A 30 -6.85 -17.73 -40.11
CA HIS A 30 -6.07 -16.72 -40.84
C HIS A 30 -5.01 -17.32 -41.79
N LEU A 31 -4.58 -18.56 -41.57
CA LEU A 31 -3.62 -19.27 -42.44
C LEU A 31 -4.29 -20.01 -43.60
N THR A 32 -5.58 -20.33 -43.48
CA THR A 32 -6.37 -20.97 -44.54
C THR A 32 -7.62 -20.13 -44.75
N GLY A 33 -7.60 -19.21 -45.72
CA GLY A 33 -8.61 -18.18 -46.00
C GLY A 33 -10.03 -18.68 -46.30
N LEU A 34 -10.67 -19.32 -45.32
CA LEU A 34 -12.05 -19.77 -45.32
C LEU A 34 -12.80 -18.91 -44.31
N SER A 35 -13.35 -17.81 -44.81
CA SER A 35 -14.27 -16.95 -44.07
C SER A 35 -15.59 -17.69 -43.84
N TRP A 36 -15.90 -18.00 -42.58
CA TRP A 36 -17.29 -18.24 -42.18
C TRP A 36 -17.71 -17.13 -41.22
N SER A 37 -18.58 -16.26 -41.71
CA SER A 37 -19.17 -15.14 -40.98
C SER A 37 -20.31 -15.58 -40.06
N SER A 38 -20.39 -15.00 -38.87
CA SER A 38 -21.68 -14.74 -38.21
C SER A 38 -21.55 -13.64 -37.14
N THR A 39 -21.45 -12.38 -37.59
CA THR A 39 -22.16 -11.14 -37.15
C THR A 39 -21.37 -9.90 -37.60
N PRO A 40 -22.03 -8.81 -38.02
CA PRO A 40 -21.37 -7.70 -38.71
C PRO A 40 -20.94 -6.61 -37.72
N VAL A 41 -19.66 -6.27 -37.70
CA VAL A 41 -19.20 -4.94 -37.26
C VAL A 41 -18.18 -4.45 -38.29
N ASP A 42 -18.38 -3.20 -38.68
CA ASP A 42 -17.80 -2.42 -39.76
C ASP A 42 -16.27 -2.47 -39.92
N PHE A 43 -15.87 -2.29 -41.17
CA PHE A 43 -14.58 -1.88 -41.72
C PHE A 43 -13.39 -1.82 -40.76
N THR A 44 -12.45 -2.75 -40.96
CA THR A 44 -11.08 -2.72 -40.44
C THR A 44 -10.35 -1.49 -40.93
N GLU A 45 -10.48 -0.37 -40.24
CA GLU A 45 -9.34 0.54 -40.09
C GLU A 45 -8.28 -0.23 -39.31
N ASP A 46 -7.10 -0.41 -39.90
CA ASP A 46 -5.92 -0.94 -39.22
C ASP A 46 -5.57 0.03 -38.08
N HIS A 47 -6.18 -0.16 -36.91
CA HIS A 47 -5.91 0.67 -35.74
C HIS A 47 -4.50 0.37 -35.25
N LEU A 48 -3.65 1.40 -35.31
CA LEU A 48 -2.27 1.36 -34.87
C LEU A 48 -2.20 1.82 -33.42
N ILE A 49 -1.74 0.95 -32.55
CA ILE A 49 -1.57 1.24 -31.13
C ILE A 49 -0.11 1.56 -30.87
N LEU A 50 0.15 2.74 -30.32
CA LEU A 50 1.47 3.09 -29.82
C LEU A 50 1.72 2.39 -28.48
N TRP A 51 2.63 1.43 -28.49
CA TRP A 51 3.00 0.61 -27.33
C TRP A 51 3.43 1.42 -26.10
N PRO A 52 4.21 2.52 -26.22
CA PRO A 52 4.51 3.37 -25.07
C PRO A 52 3.25 4.00 -24.46
N LEU A 53 2.31 4.46 -25.29
CA LEU A 53 1.04 5.03 -24.82
C LEU A 53 0.14 3.97 -24.20
N LEU A 54 0.14 2.75 -24.75
CA LEU A 54 -0.61 1.63 -24.17
C LEU A 54 -0.13 1.27 -22.77
N LYS A 55 1.20 1.26 -22.57
CA LYS A 55 1.80 1.03 -21.24
C LYS A 55 1.43 2.13 -20.25
N GLU A 56 1.53 3.39 -20.68
CA GLU A 56 1.15 4.54 -19.86
C GLU A 56 -0.33 4.47 -19.47
N LYS A 57 -1.20 4.19 -20.45
CA LYS A 57 -2.64 4.02 -20.22
C LYS A 57 -2.97 2.85 -19.30
N ALA A 58 -2.31 1.70 -19.48
CA ALA A 58 -2.49 0.57 -18.58
C ALA A 58 -2.05 0.90 -17.14
N ALA A 59 -0.98 1.68 -16.96
CA ALA A 59 -0.55 2.16 -15.66
C ALA A 59 -1.55 3.17 -15.06
N GLU A 60 -2.09 4.08 -15.87
CA GLU A 60 -3.13 5.03 -15.48
C GLU A 60 -4.40 4.29 -14.99
N VAL A 61 -4.86 3.29 -15.74
CA VAL A 61 -6.04 2.49 -15.37
C VAL A 61 -5.80 1.77 -14.03
N VAL A 62 -4.64 1.15 -13.83
CA VAL A 62 -4.30 0.51 -12.55
C VAL A 62 -4.24 1.53 -11.41
N LYS A 63 -3.70 2.73 -11.68
CA LYS A 63 -3.64 3.83 -10.70
C LYS A 63 -5.04 4.26 -10.27
N VAL A 64 -5.93 4.55 -11.23
CA VAL A 64 -7.33 4.93 -10.96
C VAL A 64 -8.04 3.86 -10.13
N LEU A 65 -7.81 2.57 -10.44
CA LEU A 65 -8.38 1.48 -9.65
C LEU A 65 -7.78 1.40 -8.24
N SER A 66 -6.49 1.66 -8.07
CA SER A 66 -5.84 1.63 -6.77
C SER A 66 -6.25 2.77 -5.83
N GLU A 67 -6.60 3.93 -6.37
CA GLU A 67 -7.08 5.07 -5.56
C GLU A 67 -8.43 4.77 -4.89
N ASN A 68 -9.23 3.88 -5.50
CA ASN A 68 -10.56 3.51 -5.02
C ASN A 68 -10.58 2.22 -4.19
N HIS A 69 -9.48 1.48 -4.16
CA HIS A 69 -9.41 0.14 -3.56
C HIS A 69 -8.11 -0.06 -2.79
N TRP A 70 -8.24 -0.36 -1.50
CA TRP A 70 -7.12 -0.68 -0.63
C TRP A 70 -6.71 -2.17 -0.70
N THR A 71 -7.41 -2.99 -1.47
CA THR A 71 -7.14 -4.43 -1.65
C THR A 71 -6.03 -4.68 -2.67
N SER A 72 -5.41 -5.87 -2.62
CA SER A 72 -4.34 -6.23 -3.57
C SER A 72 -4.82 -6.46 -5.01
N SER A 73 -6.11 -6.71 -5.20
CA SER A 73 -6.75 -6.87 -6.50
C SER A 73 -8.15 -6.31 -6.47
N CYS A 74 -8.61 -5.80 -7.61
CA CYS A 74 -9.95 -5.26 -7.81
C CYS A 74 -10.68 -6.07 -8.88
N ILE A 75 -12.00 -6.17 -8.74
CA ILE A 75 -12.90 -6.74 -9.73
C ILE A 75 -13.88 -5.66 -10.13
N ILE A 76 -14.03 -5.45 -11.43
CA ILE A 76 -14.99 -4.49 -12.00
C ILE A 76 -15.71 -5.11 -13.19
N THR A 77 -16.85 -4.53 -13.55
CA THR A 77 -17.59 -4.90 -14.75
C THR A 77 -16.86 -4.46 -16.01
N THR A 78 -17.09 -5.15 -17.13
CA THR A 78 -16.54 -4.75 -18.43
C THR A 78 -16.97 -3.32 -18.79
N ARG A 79 -18.21 -2.92 -18.45
CA ARG A 79 -18.71 -1.56 -18.65
C ARG A 79 -17.84 -0.52 -17.93
N LYS A 80 -17.65 -0.66 -16.62
CA LYS A 80 -16.80 0.28 -15.86
C LYS A 80 -15.36 0.29 -16.35
N PHE A 81 -14.84 -0.88 -16.74
CA PHE A 81 -13.51 -0.95 -17.31
C PHE A 81 -13.40 -0.16 -18.62
N GLN A 82 -14.40 -0.25 -19.49
CA GLN A 82 -14.48 0.55 -20.72
C GLN A 82 -14.59 2.05 -20.45
N GLU A 83 -15.40 2.44 -19.46
CA GLU A 83 -15.53 3.84 -19.04
C GLU A 83 -14.18 4.42 -18.57
N ILE A 84 -13.42 3.67 -17.77
CA ILE A 84 -12.09 4.09 -17.30
C ILE A 84 -11.07 4.13 -18.46
N CYS A 85 -11.16 3.20 -19.41
CA CYS A 85 -10.26 3.17 -20.56
C CYS A 85 -10.62 4.18 -21.67
N GLY A 86 -11.79 4.81 -21.60
CA GLY A 86 -12.27 5.77 -22.60
C GLY A 86 -12.96 5.15 -23.82
N GLY A 87 -13.21 3.84 -23.83
CA GLY A 87 -13.83 3.15 -24.96
C GLY A 87 -13.64 1.64 -24.95
N SER A 88 -14.39 0.94 -25.82
CA SER A 88 -14.32 -0.52 -25.96
C SER A 88 -13.02 -1.00 -26.60
N MET A 89 -12.47 -0.22 -27.54
CA MET A 89 -11.25 -0.60 -28.24
C MET A 89 -10.03 -0.44 -27.34
N GLU A 90 -9.91 0.71 -26.67
CA GLU A 90 -8.87 1.03 -25.70
C GLU A 90 -8.90 0.04 -24.55
N ALA A 91 -10.09 -0.29 -24.03
CA ALA A 91 -10.25 -1.32 -23.02
C ALA A 91 -9.72 -2.68 -23.47
N SER A 92 -10.05 -3.09 -24.71
CA SER A 92 -9.57 -4.36 -25.25
C SER A 92 -8.04 -4.38 -25.33
N ALA A 93 -7.42 -3.31 -25.83
CA ALA A 93 -5.96 -3.19 -25.90
C ALA A 93 -5.30 -3.20 -24.51
N VAL A 94 -5.85 -2.43 -23.57
CA VAL A 94 -5.35 -2.38 -22.19
C VAL A 94 -5.51 -3.73 -21.49
N LEU A 95 -6.65 -4.41 -21.66
CA LEU A 95 -6.87 -5.75 -21.11
C LEU A 95 -5.87 -6.75 -21.69
N CYS A 96 -5.68 -6.75 -23.01
CA CYS A 96 -4.71 -7.63 -23.67
C CYS A 96 -3.29 -7.39 -23.12
N HIS A 97 -2.87 -6.12 -22.98
CA HIS A 97 -1.59 -5.76 -22.39
C HIS A 97 -1.46 -6.25 -20.93
N LEU A 98 -2.43 -5.91 -20.08
CA LEU A 98 -2.43 -6.29 -18.67
C LEU A 98 -2.46 -7.81 -18.49
N SER A 99 -3.24 -8.54 -19.29
CA SER A 99 -3.26 -10.01 -19.28
C SER A 99 -1.96 -10.62 -19.79
N GLY A 100 -1.33 -10.03 -20.82
CA GLY A 100 0.01 -10.39 -21.27
C GLY A 100 1.05 -10.25 -20.16
N CYS A 101 0.93 -9.20 -19.34
CA CYS A 101 1.74 -8.98 -18.14
C CYS A 101 1.27 -9.78 -16.91
N ARG A 102 0.26 -10.66 -17.03
CA ARG A 102 -0.38 -11.39 -15.91
C ARG A 102 -0.92 -10.49 -14.79
N LYS A 103 -1.25 -9.24 -15.12
CA LYS A 103 -1.84 -8.20 -14.25
C LYS A 103 -3.35 -8.06 -14.37
N ALA A 104 -3.99 -8.71 -15.35
CA ALA A 104 -5.45 -8.78 -15.43
C ALA A 104 -5.94 -10.16 -15.90
N LYS A 105 -7.16 -10.52 -15.49
CA LYS A 105 -7.89 -11.71 -15.95
C LYS A 105 -9.34 -11.36 -16.27
N TYR A 106 -9.83 -11.89 -17.38
CA TYR A 106 -11.21 -11.76 -17.76
C TYR A 106 -12.09 -12.76 -16.98
N LEU A 107 -13.28 -12.32 -16.57
CA LEU A 107 -14.25 -13.09 -15.81
C LEU A 107 -15.58 -13.09 -16.57
N VAL A 108 -16.17 -14.27 -16.70
CA VAL A 108 -17.49 -14.45 -17.32
C VAL A 108 -18.35 -15.33 -16.44
N ILE A 109 -19.56 -14.85 -16.14
CA ILE A 109 -20.60 -15.61 -15.45
C ILE A 109 -21.75 -15.82 -16.44
N ASN A 110 -21.99 -17.08 -16.78
CA ASN A 110 -23.15 -17.48 -17.55
C ASN A 110 -24.12 -18.26 -16.64
N LYS A 111 -25.04 -17.54 -16.00
CA LYS A 111 -26.10 -18.16 -15.17
C LYS A 111 -27.48 -17.91 -15.77
N GLN A 112 -27.85 -16.64 -15.91
CA GLN A 112 -29.20 -16.23 -16.33
C GLN A 112 -29.12 -15.04 -17.29
N GLU A 113 -28.19 -14.13 -17.01
CA GLU A 113 -27.72 -13.08 -17.91
C GLU A 113 -26.19 -13.20 -17.98
N LEU A 114 -25.63 -12.92 -19.16
CA LEU A 114 -24.18 -12.90 -19.35
C LEU A 114 -23.62 -11.71 -18.56
N MET A 115 -22.80 -11.98 -17.55
CA MET A 115 -22.14 -10.94 -16.77
C MET A 115 -20.65 -11.06 -16.93
N GLU A 116 -20.04 -9.96 -17.36
CA GLU A 116 -18.64 -9.89 -17.76
C GLU A 116 -17.91 -8.89 -16.87
N GLY A 117 -16.68 -9.24 -16.52
CA GLY A 117 -15.84 -8.39 -15.70
C GLY A 117 -14.37 -8.68 -15.87
N VAL A 118 -13.57 -7.84 -15.22
CA VAL A 118 -12.11 -7.92 -15.24
C VAL A 118 -11.62 -7.91 -13.79
N LYS A 119 -10.77 -8.88 -13.46
CA LYS A 119 -9.97 -8.88 -12.23
C LYS A 119 -8.59 -8.29 -12.53
N VAL A 120 -8.23 -7.21 -11.85
CA VAL A 120 -6.97 -6.47 -12.03
C VAL A 120 -6.13 -6.54 -10.75
N SER A 121 -4.83 -6.80 -10.88
CA SER A 121 -3.88 -6.68 -9.76
C SER A 121 -3.54 -5.23 -9.54
N LEU A 122 -3.69 -4.77 -8.30
CA LEU A 122 -3.34 -3.41 -7.90
C LEU A 122 -1.94 -3.35 -7.27
N SER A 123 -1.47 -4.48 -6.72
CA SER A 123 -0.09 -4.62 -6.27
C SER A 123 0.84 -4.97 -7.45
N PRO A 124 2.16 -4.68 -7.35
CA PRO A 124 3.13 -4.95 -8.41
C PRO A 124 3.29 -6.43 -8.78
N GLY A 125 2.65 -7.35 -8.05
CA GLY A 125 2.66 -8.79 -8.31
C GLY A 125 1.72 -9.24 -9.44
N THR A 126 1.74 -10.55 -9.71
CA THR A 126 0.83 -11.20 -10.66
C THR A 126 -0.56 -11.40 -10.08
N VAL A 127 -1.61 -11.33 -10.91
CA VAL A 127 -2.98 -11.63 -10.50
C VAL A 127 -3.11 -13.07 -10.01
N CYS A 128 -3.60 -13.23 -8.78
CA CYS A 128 -3.93 -14.51 -8.18
C CYS A 128 -4.87 -15.34 -9.07
N ALA A 129 -4.91 -16.66 -8.84
CA ALA A 129 -5.89 -17.53 -9.50
C ALA A 129 -7.33 -17.00 -9.30
N THR A 130 -8.18 -17.20 -10.31
CA THR A 130 -9.60 -16.87 -10.21
C THR A 130 -10.27 -17.86 -9.25
N THR A 131 -10.91 -17.35 -8.21
CA THR A 131 -11.58 -18.13 -7.17
C THR A 131 -13.10 -18.07 -7.33
N SER A 132 -13.84 -18.95 -6.65
CA SER A 132 -15.31 -18.87 -6.60
C SER A 132 -15.80 -17.55 -5.98
N LEU A 133 -15.04 -17.00 -5.03
CA LEU A 133 -15.32 -15.72 -4.41
C LEU A 133 -15.26 -14.57 -5.42
N ASP A 134 -14.32 -14.60 -6.38
CA ASP A 134 -14.22 -13.59 -7.43
C ASP A 134 -15.51 -13.49 -8.26
N TYR A 135 -16.11 -14.63 -8.61
CA TYR A 135 -17.38 -14.64 -9.33
C TYR A 135 -18.55 -14.13 -8.48
N ASN A 136 -18.55 -14.41 -7.17
CA ASN A 136 -19.56 -13.87 -6.26
C ASN A 136 -19.42 -12.35 -6.10
N ILE A 137 -18.19 -11.84 -6.01
CA ILE A 137 -17.90 -10.39 -5.98
C ILE A 137 -18.39 -9.75 -7.28
N LEU A 138 -18.05 -10.31 -8.45
CA LEU A 138 -18.54 -9.80 -9.73
C LEU A 138 -20.08 -9.78 -9.77
N TYR A 139 -20.73 -10.85 -9.32
CA TYR A 139 -22.19 -10.91 -9.25
C TYR A 139 -22.77 -9.78 -8.37
N LEU A 140 -22.21 -9.57 -7.19
CA LEU A 140 -22.65 -8.50 -6.27
C LEU A 140 -22.45 -7.10 -6.87
N ILE A 141 -21.32 -6.85 -7.54
CA ILE A 141 -21.05 -5.57 -8.22
C ILE A 141 -22.06 -5.34 -9.34
N CYS A 142 -22.33 -6.35 -10.16
CA CYS A 142 -23.35 -6.22 -11.20
C CYS A 142 -24.76 -6.04 -10.63
N THR A 143 -25.10 -6.69 -9.52
CA THR A 143 -26.37 -6.45 -8.80
C THR A 143 -26.45 -5.00 -8.34
N LEU A 144 -25.36 -4.45 -7.78
CA LEU A 144 -25.29 -3.06 -7.35
C LEU A 144 -25.54 -2.09 -8.52
N GLU A 145 -24.89 -2.32 -9.66
CA GLU A 145 -25.10 -1.49 -10.86
C GLU A 145 -26.56 -1.55 -11.36
N LYS A 146 -27.19 -2.72 -11.33
CA LYS A 146 -28.60 -2.88 -11.71
C LYS A 146 -29.54 -2.15 -10.74
N LEU A 147 -29.24 -2.17 -9.45
CA LEU A 147 -30.01 -1.43 -8.45
C LEU A 147 -29.87 0.08 -8.65
N GLN A 148 -28.67 0.56 -9.01
CA GLN A 148 -28.46 1.96 -9.37
C GLN A 148 -29.30 2.37 -10.59
N GLN A 149 -29.28 1.56 -11.66
CA GLN A 149 -30.11 1.81 -12.84
C GLN A 149 -31.61 1.85 -12.50
N GLN A 150 -32.07 0.97 -11.61
CA GLN A 150 -33.46 1.00 -11.14
C GLN A 150 -33.76 2.27 -10.31
N LEU A 151 -32.82 2.72 -9.49
CA LEU A 151 -32.95 3.99 -8.76
C LEU A 151 -33.08 5.17 -9.71
N ASP A 152 -32.26 5.25 -10.75
CA ASP A 152 -32.29 6.35 -11.72
C ASP A 152 -33.65 6.42 -12.43
N VAL A 153 -34.22 5.27 -12.83
CA VAL A 153 -35.56 5.18 -13.43
C VAL A 153 -36.65 5.60 -12.44
N ILE A 154 -36.54 5.20 -11.18
CA ILE A 154 -37.50 5.59 -10.13
C ILE A 154 -37.41 7.10 -9.85
N ASP A 155 -36.21 7.67 -9.82
CA ASP A 155 -35.98 9.09 -9.58
C ASP A 155 -36.56 9.94 -10.72
N GLU A 156 -36.36 9.52 -11.97
CA GLU A 156 -36.99 10.16 -13.12
C GLU A 156 -38.54 10.10 -13.03
N ARG A 157 -39.08 8.95 -12.61
CA ARG A 157 -40.53 8.77 -12.40
C ARG A 157 -41.05 9.67 -11.28
N CYS A 158 -40.33 9.80 -10.18
CA CYS A 158 -40.69 10.69 -9.07
C CYS A 158 -40.75 12.13 -9.56
N GLU A 159 -39.75 12.58 -10.31
CA GLU A 159 -39.69 13.93 -10.86
C GLU A 159 -40.82 14.22 -11.85
N LYS A 160 -41.11 13.27 -12.77
CA LYS A 160 -42.24 13.38 -13.70
C LYS A 160 -43.57 13.49 -12.96
N SER A 161 -43.82 12.61 -11.98
CA SER A 161 -45.06 12.62 -11.19
C SER A 161 -45.22 13.92 -10.39
N ARG A 162 -44.12 14.41 -9.80
CA ARG A 162 -44.08 15.68 -9.05
C ARG A 162 -44.42 16.86 -9.96
N LYS A 163 -43.79 16.96 -11.13
CA LYS A 163 -44.04 18.04 -12.12
C LYS A 163 -45.49 18.02 -12.62
N SER A 164 -46.00 16.86 -13.01
CA SER A 164 -47.39 16.69 -13.48
C SER A 164 -48.43 16.98 -12.39
N GLY A 165 -48.15 16.57 -11.15
CA GLY A 165 -48.98 16.90 -9.99
C GLY A 165 -49.05 18.41 -9.72
N LEU A 166 -47.90 19.09 -9.76
CA LEU A 166 -47.83 20.55 -9.61
C LEU A 166 -48.56 21.29 -10.75
N ALA A 167 -48.41 20.84 -12.00
CA ALA A 167 -49.12 21.41 -13.13
C ALA A 167 -50.65 21.26 -12.99
N SER A 168 -51.11 20.08 -12.58
CA SER A 168 -52.53 19.79 -12.35
C SER A 168 -53.11 20.61 -11.19
N LEU A 169 -52.30 20.88 -10.16
CA LEU A 169 -52.70 21.75 -9.04
C LEU A 169 -52.84 23.20 -9.51
N LYS A 170 -51.89 23.70 -10.32
CA LYS A 170 -51.94 25.05 -10.91
C LYS A 170 -53.14 25.24 -11.85
N SER A 171 -53.55 24.19 -12.57
CA SER A 171 -54.73 24.21 -13.43
C SER A 171 -56.05 23.96 -12.67
N GLY A 172 -56.03 23.88 -11.33
CA GLY A 172 -57.21 23.66 -10.50
C GLY A 172 -57.78 22.23 -10.50
N ASN A 173 -57.13 21.27 -11.18
CA ASN A 173 -57.59 19.89 -11.26
C ASN A 173 -57.12 19.05 -10.06
N LYS A 174 -57.86 19.18 -8.94
CA LYS A 174 -57.53 18.51 -7.66
C LYS A 174 -57.50 16.99 -7.74
N VAL A 175 -58.37 16.37 -8.53
CA VAL A 175 -58.47 14.90 -8.64
C VAL A 175 -57.22 14.32 -9.31
N VAL A 176 -56.77 14.94 -10.41
CA VAL A 176 -55.57 14.51 -11.12
C VAL A 176 -54.31 14.81 -10.29
N ALA A 177 -54.27 15.93 -9.59
CA ALA A 177 -53.18 16.25 -8.66
C ALA A 177 -53.06 15.20 -7.54
N LEU A 178 -54.18 14.77 -6.94
CA LEU A 178 -54.19 13.71 -5.93
C LEU A 178 -53.73 12.35 -6.48
N ARG A 179 -54.05 12.01 -7.73
CA ARG A 179 -53.56 10.80 -8.39
C ARG A 179 -52.03 10.83 -8.50
N HIS A 180 -51.46 11.92 -9.01
CA HIS A 180 -50.00 12.07 -9.11
C HIS A 180 -49.29 12.10 -7.75
N ALA A 181 -49.95 12.61 -6.69
CA ALA A 181 -49.43 12.52 -5.33
C ALA A 181 -49.38 11.08 -4.81
N ARG A 182 -50.39 10.25 -5.13
CA ARG A 182 -50.39 8.82 -4.79
C ARG A 182 -49.31 8.06 -5.55
N GLU A 183 -49.16 8.31 -6.85
CA GLU A 183 -48.11 7.74 -7.68
C GLU A 183 -46.72 8.11 -7.16
N LEU A 184 -46.52 9.37 -6.77
CA LEU A 184 -45.27 9.85 -6.17
C LEU A 184 -44.96 9.12 -4.85
N LYS A 185 -45.96 8.94 -3.98
CA LYS A 185 -45.80 8.20 -2.71
C LYS A 185 -45.40 6.73 -2.93
N LEU A 186 -46.00 6.07 -3.91
CA LEU A 186 -45.64 4.68 -4.24
C LEU A 186 -44.22 4.61 -4.83
N ALA A 187 -43.87 5.54 -5.72
CA ALA A 187 -42.53 5.61 -6.31
C ALA A 187 -41.45 5.90 -5.24
N SER A 188 -41.72 6.80 -4.29
CA SER A 188 -40.78 7.10 -3.19
C SER A 188 -40.60 5.89 -2.26
N GLN A 189 -41.65 5.13 -1.98
CA GLN A 189 -41.52 3.89 -1.21
C GLN A 189 -40.70 2.82 -1.95
N SER A 190 -40.87 2.69 -3.27
CA SER A 190 -40.01 1.77 -4.05
C SER A 190 -38.56 2.25 -4.10
N ARG A 191 -38.33 3.58 -4.14
CA ARG A 191 -37.00 4.18 -4.09
C ARG A 191 -36.28 3.78 -2.80
N GLU A 192 -36.94 3.97 -1.65
CA GLU A 192 -36.39 3.61 -0.34
C GLU A 192 -36.03 2.12 -0.25
N LYS A 193 -36.88 1.23 -0.79
CA LYS A 193 -36.57 -0.21 -0.87
C LYS A 193 -35.35 -0.50 -1.72
N CYS A 194 -35.20 0.18 -2.86
CA CYS A 194 -34.04 0.00 -3.72
C CYS A 194 -32.75 0.53 -3.06
N THR A 195 -32.80 1.72 -2.46
CA THR A 195 -31.68 2.31 -1.72
C THR A 195 -31.23 1.44 -0.56
N THR A 196 -32.17 0.91 0.24
CA THR A 196 -31.84 0.03 1.36
C THR A 196 -31.18 -1.26 0.89
N LEU A 197 -31.65 -1.84 -0.23
CA LEU A 197 -31.00 -3.02 -0.82
C LEU A 197 -29.61 -2.69 -1.37
N SER A 198 -29.44 -1.55 -2.06
CA SER A 198 -28.14 -1.07 -2.56
C SER A 198 -27.11 -0.94 -1.43
N ASN A 199 -27.47 -0.25 -0.35
CA ASN A 199 -26.61 -0.06 0.81
C ASN A 199 -26.21 -1.40 1.46
N ARG A 200 -27.12 -2.37 1.49
CA ARG A 200 -26.83 -3.72 2.02
C ARG A 200 -25.82 -4.47 1.14
N VAL A 201 -25.93 -4.35 -0.19
CA VAL A 201 -24.98 -4.98 -1.12
C VAL A 201 -23.59 -4.35 -1.00
N GLU A 202 -23.51 -3.02 -0.90
CA GLU A 202 -22.25 -2.31 -0.66
C GLU A 202 -21.60 -2.71 0.67
N GLU A 203 -22.39 -2.84 1.74
CA GLU A 203 -21.89 -3.28 3.03
C GLU A 203 -21.34 -4.71 2.96
N VAL A 204 -22.03 -5.63 2.27
CA VAL A 204 -21.53 -7.00 2.06
C VAL A 204 -20.20 -6.98 1.28
N LEU A 205 -20.08 -6.16 0.23
CA LEU A 205 -18.83 -6.02 -0.52
C LEU A 205 -17.69 -5.50 0.36
N ARG A 206 -17.97 -4.54 1.26
CA ARG A 206 -17.00 -4.00 2.22
C ARG A 206 -16.54 -5.05 3.22
N VAL A 207 -17.48 -5.77 3.84
CA VAL A 207 -17.18 -6.85 4.78
C VAL A 207 -16.36 -7.97 4.12
N ILE A 208 -16.64 -8.30 2.86
CA ILE A 208 -15.83 -9.26 2.10
C ILE A 208 -14.39 -8.75 1.95
N ALA A 209 -14.20 -7.49 1.56
CA ALA A 209 -12.87 -6.90 1.41
C ALA A 209 -12.10 -6.92 2.75
N ASP A 210 -12.74 -6.50 3.83
CA ASP A 210 -12.18 -6.53 5.20
C ASP A 210 -11.79 -7.95 5.61
N ALA A 211 -12.64 -8.94 5.35
CA ALA A 211 -12.38 -10.34 5.64
C ALA A 211 -11.22 -10.91 4.81
N GLU A 212 -11.11 -10.57 3.52
CA GLU A 212 -9.98 -10.98 2.68
C GLU A 212 -8.65 -10.42 3.17
N CYS A 213 -8.64 -9.18 3.67
CA CYS A 213 -7.47 -8.57 4.26
C CYS A 213 -7.08 -9.20 5.59
N SER A 214 -8.07 -9.35 6.49
CA SER A 214 -7.89 -9.98 7.79
C SER A 214 -7.33 -11.40 7.66
N LYS A 215 -7.82 -12.16 6.66
CA LYS A 215 -7.28 -13.48 6.32
C LYS A 215 -5.79 -13.43 5.98
N LYS A 216 -5.35 -12.50 5.11
CA LYS A 216 -3.94 -12.36 4.73
C LYS A 216 -3.06 -11.99 5.93
N VAL A 217 -3.53 -11.11 6.79
CA VAL A 217 -2.81 -10.73 8.02
C VAL A 217 -2.71 -11.94 8.97
N SER A 218 -3.80 -12.68 9.17
CA SER A 218 -3.81 -13.89 10.00
C SER A 218 -2.87 -14.96 9.47
N GLU A 219 -2.85 -15.20 8.16
CA GLU A 219 -1.91 -16.12 7.51
C GLU A 219 -0.46 -15.70 7.72
N ALA A 220 -0.14 -14.40 7.59
CA ALA A 220 1.20 -13.88 7.84
C ALA A 220 1.65 -14.08 9.30
N ILE A 221 0.76 -13.82 10.26
CA ILE A 221 1.02 -14.07 11.69
C ILE A 221 1.27 -15.56 11.94
N GLN A 222 0.45 -16.44 11.35
CA GLN A 222 0.61 -17.89 11.51
C GLN A 222 1.94 -18.39 10.93
N ILE A 223 2.37 -17.84 9.78
CA ILE A 223 3.68 -18.14 9.19
C ILE A 223 4.80 -17.69 10.14
N GLY A 224 4.73 -16.46 10.66
CA GLY A 224 5.70 -15.94 11.62
C GLY A 224 5.78 -16.79 12.90
N ALA A 225 4.63 -17.15 13.48
CA ALA A 225 4.57 -18.01 14.65
C ALA A 225 5.16 -19.41 14.40
N ARG A 226 4.90 -19.99 13.21
CA ARG A 226 5.49 -21.28 12.82
C ARG A 226 7.00 -21.17 12.65
N ALA A 227 7.48 -20.12 11.99
CA ALA A 227 8.91 -19.88 11.81
C ALA A 227 9.63 -19.73 13.17
N ILE A 228 9.05 -18.97 14.11
CA ILE A 228 9.59 -18.85 15.48
C ILE A 228 9.66 -20.22 16.16
N LYS A 229 8.59 -21.03 16.06
CA LYS A 229 8.54 -22.36 16.65
C LYS A 229 9.53 -23.35 16.02
N GLU A 230 9.73 -23.29 14.70
CA GLU A 230 10.63 -24.18 13.96
C GLU A 230 12.10 -23.85 14.19
N ASN A 231 12.45 -22.57 14.32
CA ASN A 231 13.82 -22.16 14.60
C ASN A 231 14.27 -22.49 16.03
N LYS A 232 13.36 -22.89 16.93
CA LYS A 232 13.64 -23.36 18.30
C LYS A 232 14.69 -22.54 19.04
N ILE A 233 14.76 -21.23 18.82
CA ILE A 233 15.69 -20.35 19.53
C ILE A 233 15.18 -20.29 20.97
N SER A 234 15.80 -21.09 21.84
CA SER A 234 15.51 -21.04 23.27
C SER A 234 16.19 -19.83 23.90
N LEU A 235 15.60 -19.29 24.96
CA LEU A 235 16.18 -18.14 25.67
C LEU A 235 17.53 -18.55 26.27
N GLU A 236 17.62 -19.79 26.73
CA GLU A 236 18.80 -20.37 27.36
C GLU A 236 19.95 -20.54 26.36
N GLU A 237 19.69 -20.97 25.12
CA GLU A 237 20.73 -21.04 24.08
C GLU A 237 21.24 -19.65 23.69
N VAL A 238 20.36 -18.64 23.64
CA VAL A 238 20.77 -17.26 23.36
C VAL A 238 21.62 -16.71 24.50
N GLU A 239 21.22 -16.94 25.75
CA GLU A 239 21.98 -16.53 26.94
C GLU A 239 23.35 -17.20 27.00
N LEU A 240 23.43 -18.51 26.69
CA LEU A 240 24.70 -19.22 26.61
C LEU A 240 25.61 -18.65 25.51
N CYS A 241 25.09 -18.41 24.31
CA CYS A 241 25.88 -17.81 23.23
C CYS A 241 26.36 -16.39 23.56
N LEU A 242 25.56 -15.60 24.28
CA LEU A 242 25.98 -14.27 24.74
C LEU A 242 27.07 -14.37 25.80
N GLN A 243 26.96 -15.32 26.73
CA GLN A 243 27.99 -15.56 27.73
C GLN A 243 29.31 -16.02 27.09
N GLU A 244 29.26 -16.96 26.14
CA GLU A 244 30.44 -17.41 25.39
C GLU A 244 31.08 -16.25 24.61
N LEU A 245 30.27 -15.33 24.06
CA LEU A 245 30.74 -14.14 23.38
C LEU A 245 31.46 -13.18 24.34
N ASP A 246 30.89 -12.93 25.54
CA ASP A 246 31.52 -12.07 26.55
C ASP A 246 32.83 -12.68 27.07
N GLU A 247 32.86 -13.98 27.33
CA GLU A 247 34.08 -14.70 27.71
C GLU A 247 35.15 -14.62 26.60
N SER A 248 34.71 -14.72 25.33
CA SER A 248 35.59 -14.55 24.17
C SER A 248 36.13 -13.13 24.08
N LEU A 249 35.30 -12.11 24.30
CA LEU A 249 35.69 -10.70 24.34
C LEU A 249 36.71 -10.45 25.45
N ASP A 250 36.47 -10.97 26.65
CA ASP A 250 37.37 -10.84 27.79
C ASP A 250 38.71 -11.53 27.52
N SER A 251 38.69 -12.70 26.91
CA SER A 251 39.92 -13.40 26.51
C SER A 251 40.70 -12.62 25.44
N GLN A 252 40.00 -12.04 24.46
CA GLN A 252 40.61 -11.21 23.42
C GLN A 252 41.22 -9.94 24.03
N LYS A 253 40.53 -9.30 24.97
CA LYS A 253 41.03 -8.13 25.71
C LYS A 253 42.26 -8.48 26.54
N GLN A 254 42.28 -9.66 27.18
CA GLN A 254 43.47 -10.13 27.89
C GLN A 254 44.64 -10.38 26.94
N VAL A 255 44.38 -10.97 25.76
CA VAL A 255 45.40 -11.15 24.71
C VAL A 255 45.91 -9.80 24.21
N GLU A 256 45.04 -8.82 23.99
CA GLU A 256 45.40 -7.46 23.62
C GLU A 256 46.24 -6.78 24.70
N ILE A 257 45.90 -6.94 25.99
CA ILE A 257 46.72 -6.43 27.09
C ILE A 257 48.09 -7.10 27.10
N VAL A 258 48.17 -8.42 26.93
CA VAL A 258 49.44 -9.16 26.90
C VAL A 258 50.27 -8.73 25.70
N LEU A 259 49.70 -8.65 24.49
CA LEU A 259 50.39 -8.21 23.29
C LEU A 259 50.77 -6.73 23.34
N GLY A 260 49.92 -5.86 23.86
CA GLY A 260 50.23 -4.45 24.11
C GLY A 260 51.33 -4.28 25.15
N SER A 261 51.33 -5.10 26.21
CA SER A 261 52.39 -5.13 27.22
C SER A 261 53.69 -5.75 26.70
N THR A 262 53.59 -6.74 25.79
CA THR A 262 54.75 -7.35 25.12
C THR A 262 55.33 -6.40 24.06
N SER A 263 54.48 -5.61 23.41
CA SER A 263 54.85 -4.52 22.50
C SER A 263 55.51 -3.37 23.25
N SER A 264 55.11 -3.10 24.49
CA SER A 264 55.81 -2.14 25.37
C SER A 264 57.18 -2.66 25.85
N TYR A 265 57.47 -3.95 25.71
CA TYR A 265 58.79 -4.54 26.00
C TYR A 265 59.65 -4.74 24.75
N ALA A 266 59.06 -4.75 23.56
CA ALA A 266 59.78 -4.71 22.30
C ALA A 266 60.16 -3.26 22.00
N ALA A 267 61.25 -2.83 22.65
CA ALA A 267 62.08 -1.66 22.36
C ALA A 267 61.85 -1.04 20.97
N THR A 268 60.84 -0.17 20.85
CA THR A 268 60.98 1.06 20.08
C THR A 268 61.49 2.08 21.07
N GLU A 269 62.57 2.75 20.70
CA GLU A 269 63.17 3.84 21.46
C GLU A 269 62.10 4.93 21.63
N ASP A 270 61.33 4.86 22.72
CA ASP A 270 60.30 5.84 23.08
C ASP A 270 60.92 7.25 23.18
N GLU A 271 62.24 7.33 23.42
CA GLU A 271 63.00 8.59 23.45
C GLU A 271 63.00 9.32 22.09
N ASP A 272 63.14 8.60 20.97
CA ASP A 272 63.09 9.19 19.61
C ASP A 272 61.64 9.56 19.21
N LEU A 273 60.66 8.75 19.63
CA LEU A 273 59.22 9.01 19.38
C LEU A 273 58.68 10.19 20.20
N GLU A 274 59.11 10.34 21.46
CA GLU A 274 58.75 11.46 22.32
C GLU A 274 59.42 12.76 21.83
N GLU A 275 60.66 12.68 21.32
CA GLU A 275 61.32 13.81 20.66
C GLU A 275 60.64 14.21 19.34
N GLU A 276 60.22 13.25 18.50
CA GLU A 276 59.40 13.53 17.31
C GLU A 276 58.02 14.09 17.67
N LEU A 277 57.35 13.59 18.72
CA LEU A 277 56.08 14.13 19.19
C LEU A 277 56.24 15.56 19.71
N LYS A 278 57.30 15.84 20.48
CA LYS A 278 57.63 17.19 20.95
C LYS A 278 57.99 18.12 19.78
N LYS A 279 58.63 17.60 18.73
CA LYS A 279 58.92 18.33 17.50
C LYS A 279 57.62 18.65 16.72
N LEU A 280 56.69 17.70 16.62
CA LEU A 280 55.38 17.89 16.00
C LEU A 280 54.47 18.81 16.82
N GLU A 281 54.52 18.78 18.15
CA GLU A 281 53.83 19.74 19.03
C GLU A 281 54.42 21.14 18.88
N LEU A 282 55.74 21.25 18.73
CA LEU A 282 56.38 22.51 18.37
C LEU A 282 55.98 22.95 16.95
N GLU A 283 55.85 22.04 15.98
CA GLU A 283 55.43 22.36 14.61
C GLU A 283 53.95 22.79 14.55
N VAL A 284 53.04 22.11 15.26
CA VAL A 284 51.63 22.53 15.42
C VAL A 284 51.50 23.81 16.25
N GLY A 285 52.37 24.03 17.24
CA GLY A 285 52.47 25.30 17.97
C GLY A 285 53.10 26.42 17.15
N THR A 286 53.88 26.10 16.11
CA THR A 286 54.59 27.05 15.22
C THR A 286 53.79 27.35 13.95
N ASP A 287 52.89 26.46 13.52
CA ASP A 287 51.99 26.65 12.38
C ASP A 287 50.85 27.65 12.63
N CYS A 288 50.83 28.32 13.80
CA CYS A 288 49.93 29.44 14.02
C CYS A 288 50.50 30.80 13.58
N VAL A 289 51.77 30.92 13.16
CA VAL A 289 52.29 32.20 12.62
C VAL A 289 53.37 31.98 11.55
N GLN A 290 52.96 31.87 10.28
CA GLN A 290 53.54 32.64 9.14
C GLN A 290 52.86 32.30 7.79
N GLU A 291 51.72 32.94 7.52
CA GLU A 291 51.38 33.37 6.15
C GLU A 291 51.89 34.81 5.94
N PRO A 292 52.56 35.13 4.82
CA PRO A 292 52.76 36.52 4.44
C PRO A 292 51.64 37.01 3.50
N VAL A 293 50.85 37.95 4.07
CA VAL A 293 50.45 39.24 3.47
C VAL A 293 49.43 39.24 2.31
N SER A 294 48.25 39.86 2.57
CA SER A 294 47.87 41.15 1.94
C SER A 294 46.71 41.88 2.65
N GLU A 295 47.09 42.98 3.31
CA GLU A 295 46.43 44.29 3.50
C GLU A 295 44.90 44.43 3.73
N THR A 296 44.52 44.93 4.91
CA THR A 296 44.06 46.33 5.14
C THR A 296 43.36 46.50 6.50
N GLY A 297 43.80 47.49 7.32
CA GLY A 297 42.90 48.24 8.20
C GLY A 297 43.12 48.26 9.73
N VAL A 298 44.12 49.05 10.20
CA VAL A 298 44.02 50.09 11.26
C VAL A 298 43.52 49.76 12.71
N TYR A 299 44.49 49.83 13.64
CA TYR A 299 44.54 50.42 15.00
C TYR A 299 43.94 49.77 16.29
N ILE A 300 44.90 49.52 17.21
CA ILE A 300 44.94 49.64 18.68
C ILE A 300 44.05 48.71 19.54
N SER A 301 44.67 47.76 20.26
CA SER A 301 45.00 47.92 21.70
C SER A 301 45.66 46.67 22.29
N VAL A 302 46.94 46.80 22.65
CA VAL A 302 47.63 46.30 23.86
C VAL A 302 46.91 45.25 24.72
N GLY A 303 47.61 44.13 24.97
CA GLY A 303 47.36 43.31 26.16
C GLY A 303 47.88 41.88 26.10
N GLU A 304 49.20 41.68 26.18
CA GLU A 304 49.79 40.40 26.57
C GLU A 304 49.18 39.86 27.87
N ALA A 305 48.64 38.64 27.85
CA ALA A 305 48.66 37.76 29.02
C ALA A 305 48.35 36.29 28.66
N ARG A 306 49.42 35.49 28.63
CA ARG A 306 49.50 34.15 29.27
C ARG A 306 48.55 33.05 28.80
N VAL A 307 49.02 32.20 27.88
CA VAL A 307 48.51 30.83 27.63
C VAL A 307 49.00 29.88 28.75
N SER A 308 48.83 30.26 30.01
CA SER A 308 49.27 29.46 31.18
C SER A 308 48.15 29.26 32.21
N GLU A 309 46.88 29.41 31.82
CA GLU A 309 45.74 29.29 32.75
C GLU A 309 44.77 28.13 32.46
N ASN A 310 44.93 27.37 31.38
CA ASN A 310 43.90 26.39 30.95
C ASN A 310 43.92 25.07 31.74
N SER A 311 45.07 24.65 32.28
CA SER A 311 45.20 23.38 33.03
C SER A 311 44.58 23.48 34.44
N GLU A 312 44.85 24.58 35.15
CA GLU A 312 44.29 24.79 36.50
C GLU A 312 42.78 25.09 36.47
N SER A 313 42.29 25.78 35.44
CA SER A 313 40.86 26.08 35.30
C SER A 313 40.03 24.84 34.93
N LEU A 314 40.57 23.91 34.15
CA LEU A 314 39.95 22.59 33.91
C LEU A 314 39.92 21.72 35.16
N SER A 315 41.03 21.65 35.91
CA SER A 315 41.08 20.88 37.17
C SER A 315 40.08 21.42 38.20
N LYS A 316 39.87 22.74 38.23
CA LYS A 316 38.89 23.39 39.11
C LYS A 316 37.45 23.19 38.63
N ALA A 317 37.22 23.10 37.32
CA ALA A 317 35.91 22.79 36.74
C ALA A 317 35.50 21.33 37.02
N LEU A 318 36.44 20.38 36.91
CA LEU A 318 36.20 18.97 37.20
C LEU A 318 36.05 18.69 38.71
N SER A 319 36.76 19.43 39.59
CA SER A 319 36.58 19.31 41.03
C SER A 319 35.21 19.80 41.53
N ASN A 320 34.52 20.63 40.73
CA ASN A 320 33.17 21.12 41.04
C ASN A 320 32.06 20.15 40.61
N LEU A 321 32.37 19.10 39.83
CA LEU A 321 31.43 18.02 39.48
C LEU A 321 31.32 17.01 40.63
N LYS A 322 30.61 17.43 41.68
CA LYS A 322 30.26 16.54 42.80
C LYS A 322 29.08 15.67 42.39
N LEU A 323 29.35 14.49 41.84
CA LEU A 323 28.35 13.43 41.70
C LEU A 323 28.00 12.93 43.11
N THR A 324 26.91 13.45 43.68
CA THR A 324 26.34 12.89 44.90
C THR A 324 25.66 11.58 44.57
N ASP A 325 26.24 10.50 45.08
CA ASP A 325 25.60 9.19 45.13
C ASP A 325 24.42 9.28 46.11
N ARG A 326 23.19 9.13 45.60
CA ARG A 326 21.97 9.10 46.42
C ARG A 326 21.07 7.98 45.94
N ALA A 327 21.30 6.80 46.52
CA ALA A 327 20.25 5.83 46.73
C ALA A 327 19.18 6.43 47.67
N ALA A 328 17.97 6.63 47.17
CA ALA A 328 16.69 6.42 47.86
C ALA A 328 15.53 7.00 47.02
N MET A 329 14.68 6.09 46.53
CA MET A 329 13.23 6.08 46.75
C MET A 329 12.45 7.38 46.51
N GLU A 330 11.64 7.40 45.44
CA GLU A 330 10.15 7.50 45.45
C GLU A 330 9.65 8.06 44.10
N THR A 331 8.95 7.21 43.33
CA THR A 331 7.52 7.31 42.98
C THR A 331 7.13 8.44 42.01
N VAL A 332 6.55 8.07 40.85
CA VAL A 332 5.22 8.46 40.33
C VAL A 332 5.48 8.85 38.85
N THR A 333 4.85 8.36 37.77
CA THR A 333 3.52 7.77 37.46
C THR A 333 3.58 7.20 36.03
N GLN A 334 2.74 6.22 35.67
CA GLN A 334 1.53 6.48 34.84
C GLN A 334 0.98 5.21 34.15
N ASP A 335 -0.23 4.83 34.59
CA ASP A 335 -1.37 4.27 33.86
C ASP A 335 -1.18 3.13 32.82
N PHE A 336 -1.46 1.91 33.27
CA PHE A 336 -2.31 0.98 32.51
C PHE A 336 -3.41 0.45 33.43
N ASN A 337 -4.63 0.90 33.17
CA ASN A 337 -5.84 0.45 33.84
C ASN A 337 -6.18 -0.97 33.38
N ASP A 338 -6.03 -1.95 34.26
CA ASP A 338 -6.64 -3.27 34.13
C ASP A 338 -7.83 -3.34 35.10
N SER A 339 -9.05 -3.38 34.56
CA SER A 339 -10.28 -3.51 35.34
C SER A 339 -10.86 -4.90 35.13
N THR A 340 -10.46 -5.81 36.02
CA THR A 340 -11.13 -7.07 36.28
C THR A 340 -12.55 -6.79 36.79
N ARG A 341 -13.56 -6.97 35.93
CA ARG A 341 -14.95 -7.09 36.37
C ARG A 341 -15.25 -8.53 36.74
N ASN A 342 -15.14 -8.84 38.02
CA ASN A 342 -15.90 -9.93 38.64
C ASN A 342 -17.30 -9.41 38.99
N TYR A 343 -18.31 -9.88 38.26
CA TYR A 343 -19.70 -9.87 38.73
C TYR A 343 -20.23 -11.30 38.74
N SER A 344 -20.27 -11.86 39.95
CA SER A 344 -21.39 -12.62 40.52
C SER A 344 -22.40 -13.22 39.52
N SER A 345 -22.33 -14.53 39.30
CA SER A 345 -23.51 -15.32 38.93
C SER A 345 -24.02 -16.03 40.17
N LYS A 346 -25.13 -15.53 40.72
CA LYS A 346 -26.03 -16.29 41.59
C LYS A 346 -27.18 -16.79 40.71
N ASP A 347 -27.55 -18.03 40.98
CA ASP A 347 -28.58 -18.86 40.35
C ASP A 347 -29.91 -18.17 40.05
N LEU A 348 -30.63 -18.71 39.06
CA LEU A 348 -32.03 -19.13 39.24
C LEU A 348 -32.49 -20.06 38.10
N ASP A 349 -33.02 -21.20 38.51
CA ASP A 349 -33.80 -22.19 37.78
C ASP A 349 -35.07 -21.63 37.10
N LEU A 350 -35.58 -22.42 36.14
CA LEU A 350 -36.96 -22.54 35.58
C LEU A 350 -36.86 -22.61 34.04
N GLU A 351 -37.50 -23.50 33.28
CA GLU A 351 -38.40 -24.62 33.51
C GLU A 351 -38.56 -25.30 32.13
N ALA A 352 -39.01 -26.56 32.14
CA ALA A 352 -39.24 -27.40 30.98
C ALA A 352 -40.26 -26.85 29.96
N ALA A 353 -40.01 -27.12 28.68
CA ALA A 353 -41.01 -27.48 27.68
C ALA A 353 -40.33 -28.25 26.53
#